data_AF-A0AA90NL89-F1
#
_entry.id   AF-A0AA90NL89-F1
#
_cell.length_a   1.000
_cell.length_b   1.000
_cell.length_c   1.000
_cell.angle_alpha   90.00
_cell.angle_beta   90.00
_cell.angle_gamma   90.00
#
_symmetry.space_group_name_H-M   'P 1'
#
loop_
_entity.id
_entity.type
_entity.pdbx_description
1 polymer ?
#
loop_
_entity_poly.entity_id
_entity_poly.type
_entity_poly.pdbx_seq_one_letter_code
_entity_poly.pdbx_strand_id
1 'polypeptide(L)'
;MFDENMKSIYQGVLSLVNQENTSSSFIYGTYLVGFVSAYEIFIHDLFEICCNRKKYIDRALKNIDELESHDINHLRMRSEAKRTEEYLIERLKTTTLHDPIQVARIPQVIFNLKMPTLNNEFTEILLSQKNAFTHNGGFSNGESIDITVGYLLVVAEFIY
;
A
#
# COMPACT_ATOMS: atom_id res chain seq x y z
N MET A 1 -1.35 -15.30 -4.68
CA MET A 1 -0.32 -14.57 -3.92
C MET A 1 -0.92 -13.62 -2.89
N PHE A 2 -1.66 -12.55 -3.27
CA PHE A 2 -2.27 -11.63 -2.27
C PHE A 2 -3.11 -12.35 -1.22
N ASP A 3 -4.11 -13.13 -1.63
CA ASP A 3 -4.99 -13.88 -0.71
C ASP A 3 -4.22 -14.84 0.21
N GLU A 4 -3.16 -15.47 -0.30
CA GLU A 4 -2.33 -16.41 0.47
C GLU A 4 -1.49 -15.65 1.51
N ASN A 5 -0.90 -14.53 1.13
CA ASN A 5 -0.16 -13.66 2.03
C ASN A 5 -1.08 -13.10 3.12
N MET A 6 -2.23 -12.55 2.76
CA MET A 6 -3.21 -12.00 3.70
C MET A 6 -3.71 -13.07 4.67
N LYS A 7 -4.07 -14.26 4.17
CA LYS A 7 -4.49 -15.39 5.03
C LYS A 7 -3.39 -15.82 5.99
N SER A 8 -2.15 -15.91 5.52
CA SER A 8 -1.00 -16.29 6.35
C SER A 8 -0.74 -15.27 7.46
N ILE A 9 -0.73 -13.98 7.13
CA ILE A 9 -0.55 -12.88 8.09
C ILE A 9 -1.70 -12.89 9.10
N TYR A 10 -2.94 -13.01 8.63
CA TYR A 10 -4.14 -13.06 9.48
C TYR A 10 -4.13 -14.26 10.45
N GLN A 11 -3.76 -15.45 9.98
CA GLN A 11 -3.58 -16.63 10.83
C GLN A 11 -2.50 -16.41 11.90
N GLY A 12 -1.42 -15.71 11.55
CA GLY A 12 -0.39 -15.27 12.50
C GLY A 12 -0.96 -14.38 13.60
N VAL A 13 -1.75 -13.37 13.23
CA VAL A 13 -2.43 -12.47 14.19
C VAL A 13 -3.40 -13.24 15.08
N LEU A 14 -4.22 -14.14 14.53
CA LEU A 14 -5.12 -14.98 15.33
C LEU A 14 -4.37 -15.89 16.30
N SER A 15 -3.18 -16.37 15.94
CA SER A 15 -2.35 -17.17 16.83
C SER A 15 -1.82 -16.36 18.02
N LEU A 16 -1.64 -15.05 17.86
CA LEU A 16 -1.28 -14.15 18.96
C LEU A 16 -2.43 -13.91 19.94
N VAL A 17 -3.68 -13.87 19.47
CA VAL A 17 -4.87 -13.79 20.33
C VAL A 17 -4.88 -14.95 21.33
N ASN A 18 -4.45 -16.14 20.89
CA ASN A 18 -4.46 -17.37 21.67
C ASN A 18 -3.24 -17.54 22.59
N GLN A 19 -2.26 -16.62 22.56
CA GLN A 19 -1.07 -16.67 23.41
C GLN A 19 -1.12 -15.51 24.41
N GLU A 20 -1.62 -15.78 25.63
CA GLU A 20 -1.89 -14.77 26.67
C GLU A 20 -0.66 -14.01 27.22
N ASN A 21 0.55 -14.12 26.66
CA ASN A 21 1.75 -13.50 27.24
C ASN A 21 2.80 -12.97 26.24
N THR A 22 2.47 -12.83 24.96
CA THR A 22 3.45 -12.37 23.96
C THR A 22 3.33 -10.86 23.74
N SER A 23 3.64 -10.04 24.76
CA SER A 23 3.68 -8.57 24.63
C SER A 23 4.94 -8.11 23.90
N SER A 24 5.13 -8.54 22.65
CA SER A 24 6.22 -8.04 21.83
C SER A 24 5.66 -7.04 20.82
N SER A 25 5.77 -5.75 21.16
CA SER A 25 5.47 -4.63 20.26
C SER A 25 6.14 -4.80 18.89
N PHE A 26 7.32 -5.41 18.85
CA PHE A 26 8.04 -5.79 17.64
C PHE A 26 7.25 -6.76 16.74
N ILE A 27 6.67 -7.83 17.30
CA ILE A 27 5.89 -8.80 16.53
C ILE A 27 4.66 -8.13 15.93
N TYR A 28 3.96 -7.31 16.73
CA TYR A 28 2.78 -6.58 16.24
C TYR A 28 3.12 -5.60 15.12
N GLY A 29 4.22 -4.85 15.28
CA GLY A 29 4.76 -4.02 14.22
C GLY A 29 5.11 -4.80 12.95
N THR A 30 5.68 -6.00 13.10
CA THR A 30 6.01 -6.87 11.96
C THR A 30 4.76 -7.28 11.18
N TYR A 31 3.68 -7.66 11.88
CA TYR A 31 2.40 -7.97 11.23
C TYR A 31 1.78 -6.75 10.56
N LEU A 32 1.83 -5.57 11.19
CA LEU A 32 1.35 -4.32 10.60
C LEU A 32 2.06 -4.03 9.27
N VAL A 33 3.40 -4.07 9.27
CA VAL A 33 4.22 -3.90 8.07
C VAL A 33 3.84 -4.94 7.02
N GLY A 34 3.66 -6.20 7.44
CA GLY A 34 3.24 -7.29 6.57
C GLY A 34 1.93 -7.02 5.82
N PHE A 35 0.89 -6.53 6.52
CA PHE A 35 -0.39 -6.20 5.88
C PHE A 35 -0.26 -5.09 4.83
N VAL A 36 0.44 -3.99 5.17
CA VAL A 36 0.65 -2.88 4.25
C VAL A 36 1.48 -3.32 3.04
N SER A 37 2.53 -4.11 3.25
CA SER A 37 3.35 -4.65 2.16
C SER A 37 2.60 -5.65 1.27
N ALA A 38 1.72 -6.48 1.83
CA ALA A 38 0.88 -7.38 1.04
C ALA A 38 -0.07 -6.59 0.14
N TYR A 39 -0.67 -5.52 0.65
CA TYR A 39 -1.50 -4.61 -0.13
C TYR A 39 -0.69 -3.93 -1.26
N GLU A 40 0.50 -3.42 -0.95
CA GLU A 40 1.40 -2.83 -1.95
C GLU A 40 1.72 -3.82 -3.10
N ILE A 41 2.02 -5.08 -2.78
CA ILE A 41 2.28 -6.13 -3.78
C ILE A 41 1.06 -6.35 -4.68
N PHE A 42 -0.15 -6.45 -4.10
CA PHE A 42 -1.38 -6.61 -4.88
C PHE A 42 -1.57 -5.50 -5.92
N ILE A 43 -1.23 -4.27 -5.55
CA ILE A 43 -1.36 -3.12 -6.44
C ILE A 43 -0.32 -3.17 -7.55
N HIS A 44 0.90 -3.58 -7.25
CA HIS A 44 1.90 -3.83 -8.28
C HIS A 44 1.47 -4.92 -9.26
N ASP A 45 0.89 -6.02 -8.77
CA ASP A 45 0.33 -7.09 -9.61
C ASP A 45 -0.79 -6.54 -10.51
N LEU A 46 -1.68 -5.70 -9.95
CA LEU A 46 -2.75 -5.05 -10.72
C LEU A 46 -2.18 -4.16 -11.82
N PHE A 47 -1.20 -3.31 -11.51
CA PHE A 47 -0.55 -2.45 -12.48
C PHE A 47 0.13 -3.25 -13.57
N GLU A 48 0.81 -4.34 -13.24
CA GLU A 48 1.41 -5.23 -14.21
C GLU A 48 0.36 -5.83 -15.15
N ILE A 49 -0.76 -6.33 -14.63
CA ILE A 49 -1.86 -6.86 -15.44
C ILE A 49 -2.44 -5.79 -16.38
N CYS A 50 -2.61 -4.56 -15.89
CA CYS A 50 -3.10 -3.44 -16.69
C CYS A 50 -2.11 -3.06 -17.79
N CYS A 51 -0.83 -2.97 -17.46
CA CYS A 51 0.23 -2.64 -18.41
C CYS A 51 0.40 -3.71 -19.50
N ASN A 52 0.18 -4.99 -19.17
CA ASN A 52 0.27 -6.09 -20.13
C ASN A 52 -0.94 -6.16 -21.09
N ARG A 53 -1.92 -5.28 -20.97
CA ARG A 53 -3.12 -5.24 -21.81
C ARG A 53 -3.20 -3.92 -22.57
N LYS A 54 -3.02 -3.98 -23.90
CA LYS A 54 -2.96 -2.79 -24.77
C LYS A 54 -4.09 -1.77 -24.56
N LYS A 55 -5.32 -2.24 -24.34
CA LYS A 55 -6.49 -1.39 -24.06
C LYS A 55 -6.31 -0.52 -22.80
N TYR A 56 -5.71 -1.05 -21.74
CA TYR A 56 -5.54 -0.34 -20.48
C TYR A 56 -4.37 0.63 -20.54
N ILE A 57 -3.25 0.24 -21.15
CA ILE A 57 -2.10 1.13 -21.31
C ILE A 57 -2.41 2.30 -22.25
N ASP A 58 -3.15 2.07 -23.34
CA ASP A 58 -3.61 3.15 -24.23
C ASP A 58 -4.55 4.13 -23.52
N ARG A 59 -5.34 3.64 -22.57
CA ARG A 59 -6.17 4.49 -21.72
C ARG A 59 -5.32 5.29 -20.73
N ALA A 60 -4.36 4.64 -20.08
CA ALA A 60 -3.48 5.30 -19.13
C ALA A 60 -2.65 6.41 -19.77
N LEU A 61 -2.16 6.21 -20.98
CA LEU A 61 -1.46 7.25 -21.74
C LEU A 61 -2.35 8.44 -22.07
N LYS A 62 -3.64 8.22 -22.34
CA LYS A 62 -4.61 9.31 -22.60
C LYS A 62 -4.99 10.08 -21.34
N ASN A 63 -5.08 9.38 -20.22
CA ASN A 63 -5.54 9.93 -18.95
C ASN A 63 -4.39 10.43 -18.06
N ILE A 64 -3.14 10.33 -18.53
CA ILE A 64 -1.97 10.67 -17.72
C ILE A 64 -1.94 12.14 -17.29
N ASP A 65 -2.53 13.01 -18.10
CA ASP A 65 -2.70 14.43 -17.84
C ASP A 65 -3.79 14.75 -16.81
N GLU A 66 -4.63 13.78 -16.48
CA GLU A 66 -5.65 13.90 -15.44
C GLU A 66 -5.07 13.62 -14.04
N LEU A 67 -3.81 13.19 -13.94
CA LEU A 67 -3.14 12.99 -12.65
C LEU A 67 -2.88 14.34 -11.98
N GLU A 68 -3.15 14.38 -10.67
CA GLU A 68 -2.83 15.54 -9.86
C GLU A 68 -1.33 15.68 -9.62
N SER A 69 -0.88 16.89 -9.27
CA SER A 69 0.54 17.22 -9.14
C SER A 69 1.27 16.35 -8.11
N HIS A 70 0.62 15.97 -7.00
CA HIS A 70 1.25 15.08 -6.01
C HIS A 70 1.41 13.66 -6.54
N ASP A 71 0.49 13.14 -7.36
CA ASP A 71 0.59 11.79 -7.95
C ASP A 71 1.69 11.76 -9.02
N ILE A 72 1.77 12.80 -9.84
CA ILE A 72 2.87 12.99 -10.81
C ILE A 72 4.22 13.00 -10.09
N ASN A 73 4.30 13.72 -8.97
CA ASN A 73 5.50 13.79 -8.15
C ASN A 73 5.86 12.45 -7.53
N HIS A 74 4.87 11.73 -7.01
CA HIS A 74 5.02 10.41 -6.42
C HIS A 74 5.54 9.39 -7.43
N LEU A 75 4.92 9.33 -8.61
CA LEU A 75 5.35 8.50 -9.74
C LEU A 75 6.65 9.01 -10.40
N ARG A 76 7.18 10.16 -9.96
CA ARG A 76 8.38 10.82 -10.49
C ARG A 76 8.29 11.14 -11.99
N MET A 77 7.09 11.48 -12.47
CA MET A 77 6.76 11.72 -13.89
C MET A 77 6.84 13.20 -14.29
N ARG A 78 7.86 13.92 -13.83
CA ARG A 78 7.95 15.39 -13.96
C ARG A 78 8.24 15.92 -15.37
N SER A 79 8.54 15.05 -16.33
CA SER A 79 8.93 15.46 -17.69
C SER A 79 7.90 14.96 -18.71
N GLU A 80 7.20 15.89 -19.35
CA GLU A 80 6.27 15.61 -20.45
C GLU A 80 6.96 14.88 -21.61
N ALA A 81 8.22 15.19 -21.88
CA ALA A 81 9.04 14.60 -22.94
C ALA A 81 9.33 13.09 -22.75
N LYS A 82 8.94 12.50 -21.62
CA LYS A 82 9.20 11.10 -21.29
C LYS A 82 7.96 10.23 -21.18
N ARG A 83 6.76 10.71 -21.52
CA ARG A 83 5.50 9.95 -21.36
C ARG A 83 5.26 8.89 -22.45
N THR A 84 6.24 8.02 -22.68
CA THR A 84 6.06 6.83 -23.52
C THR A 84 5.40 5.71 -22.73
N GLU A 85 4.91 4.70 -23.45
CA GLU A 85 4.39 3.46 -22.88
C GLU A 85 5.42 2.83 -21.92
N GLU A 86 6.65 2.66 -22.38
CA GLU A 86 7.73 2.03 -21.61
C GLU A 86 8.05 2.80 -20.34
N TYR A 87 8.08 4.14 -20.41
CA TYR A 87 8.35 4.96 -19.24
C TYR A 87 7.22 4.88 -18.21
N LEU A 88 5.96 4.92 -18.64
CA LEU A 88 4.83 4.77 -17.73
C LEU A 88 4.87 3.41 -17.01
N ILE A 89 5.12 2.33 -17.75
CA ILE A 89 5.25 0.98 -17.19
C ILE A 89 6.40 0.93 -16.17
N GLU A 90 7.57 1.49 -16.50
CA GLU A 90 8.72 1.57 -15.60
C GLU A 90 8.36 2.27 -14.29
N ARG A 91 7.66 3.41 -14.36
CA ARG A 91 7.30 4.20 -13.17
C ARG A 91 6.29 3.47 -12.30
N LEU A 92 5.27 2.85 -12.88
CA LEU A 92 4.27 2.08 -12.13
C LEU A 92 4.89 0.83 -11.47
N LYS A 93 5.92 0.22 -12.07
CA LYS A 93 6.61 -0.95 -11.51
C LYS A 93 7.60 -0.61 -10.38
N THR A 94 8.18 0.60 -10.39
CA THR A 94 9.30 0.96 -9.49
C THR A 94 8.94 1.92 -8.37
N THR A 95 7.77 2.57 -8.46
CA THR A 95 7.31 3.48 -7.42
C THR A 95 6.87 2.70 -6.18
N THR A 96 7.25 3.16 -4.99
CA THR A 96 6.78 2.57 -3.73
C THR A 96 5.33 2.99 -3.49
N LEU A 97 4.42 2.02 -3.41
CA LEU A 97 2.98 2.24 -3.36
C LEU A 97 2.46 1.98 -1.94
N HIS A 98 3.08 2.65 -0.97
CA HIS A 98 2.81 2.40 0.44
C HIS A 98 1.59 3.17 0.99
N ASP A 99 1.10 4.23 0.29
CA ASP A 99 -0.05 5.06 0.70
C ASP A 99 -1.35 4.55 0.03
N PRO A 100 -2.24 3.86 0.77
CA PRO A 100 -3.49 3.32 0.26
C PRO A 100 -4.40 4.32 -0.47
N ILE A 101 -4.37 5.61 -0.10
CA ILE A 101 -5.22 6.63 -0.74
C ILE A 101 -4.67 7.00 -2.12
N GLN A 102 -3.36 7.29 -2.19
CA GLN A 102 -2.66 7.52 -3.46
C GLN A 102 -2.86 6.33 -4.40
N VAL A 103 -2.75 5.13 -3.82
CA VAL A 103 -2.85 3.86 -4.51
C VAL A 103 -4.26 3.53 -4.98
N ALA A 104 -5.30 4.04 -4.33
CA ALA A 104 -6.66 3.93 -4.84
C ALA A 104 -6.95 4.95 -5.96
N ARG A 105 -6.37 6.15 -5.84
CA ARG A 105 -6.59 7.25 -6.79
C ARG A 105 -5.89 7.04 -8.13
N ILE A 106 -4.62 6.64 -8.13
CA ILE A 106 -3.83 6.47 -9.38
C ILE A 106 -4.50 5.50 -10.37
N PRO A 107 -4.86 4.24 -10.01
CA PRO A 107 -5.57 3.33 -10.91
C PRO A 107 -6.94 3.86 -11.35
N GLN A 108 -7.64 4.58 -10.47
CA GLN A 108 -8.92 5.20 -10.81
C GLN A 108 -8.76 6.28 -11.89
N VAL A 109 -7.69 7.08 -11.85
CA VAL A 109 -7.44 8.12 -12.85
C VAL A 109 -6.96 7.49 -14.17
N ILE A 110 -5.87 6.72 -14.13
CA ILE A 110 -5.20 6.31 -15.37
C ILE A 110 -5.85 5.07 -16.02
N PHE A 111 -6.41 4.15 -15.24
CA PHE A 111 -7.06 2.95 -15.78
C PHE A 111 -8.59 3.00 -15.72
N ASN A 112 -9.18 3.96 -14.97
CA ASN A 112 -10.60 3.97 -14.62
C ASN A 112 -11.02 2.71 -13.88
N LEU A 113 -10.20 2.29 -12.91
CA LEU A 113 -10.44 1.16 -12.03
C LEU A 113 -10.69 1.65 -10.61
N LYS A 114 -11.91 1.46 -10.12
CA LYS A 114 -12.28 1.81 -8.75
C LYS A 114 -11.63 0.83 -7.79
N MET A 115 -10.84 1.37 -6.87
CA MET A 115 -10.25 0.63 -5.77
C MET A 115 -10.94 1.02 -4.46
N PRO A 116 -11.06 0.09 -3.50
CA PRO A 116 -11.45 0.46 -2.15
C PRO A 116 -10.45 1.50 -1.62
N THR A 117 -10.97 2.55 -0.98
CA THR A 117 -10.16 3.61 -0.38
C THR A 117 -10.37 3.58 1.12
N LEU A 118 -9.28 3.63 1.88
CA LEU A 118 -9.33 3.73 3.33
C LEU A 118 -9.69 5.17 3.75
N ASN A 119 -10.27 5.33 4.93
CA ASN A 119 -10.46 6.65 5.52
C ASN A 119 -9.09 7.35 5.66
N ASN A 120 -9.03 8.64 5.30
CA ASN A 120 -7.80 9.44 5.35
C ASN A 120 -7.12 9.41 6.73
N GLU A 121 -7.88 9.62 7.80
CA GLU A 121 -7.35 9.67 9.17
C GLU A 121 -6.75 8.32 9.59
N PHE A 122 -7.45 7.22 9.26
CA PHE A 122 -6.96 5.87 9.54
C PHE A 122 -5.69 5.55 8.75
N THR A 123 -5.63 5.99 7.50
CA THR A 123 -4.50 5.75 6.61
C THR A 123 -3.24 6.47 7.08
N GLU A 124 -3.37 7.73 7.51
CA GLU A 124 -2.23 8.51 8.03
C GLU A 124 -1.64 7.87 9.30
N ILE A 125 -2.51 7.41 10.21
CA ILE A 125 -2.09 6.68 11.42
C ILE A 125 -1.38 5.37 11.03
N LEU A 126 -1.99 4.57 10.16
CA LEU A 126 -1.44 3.31 9.68
C LEU A 126 -0.04 3.50 9.05
N LEU A 127 0.11 4.52 8.20
CA LEU A 127 1.36 4.87 7.54
C LEU A 127 2.43 5.32 8.54
N SER A 128 2.06 6.19 9.48
CA SER A 128 2.96 6.68 10.53
C SER A 128 3.51 5.52 11.35
N GLN A 129 2.64 4.61 11.79
CA GLN A 129 3.01 3.44 12.56
C GLN A 129 3.86 2.47 11.74
N LYS A 130 3.45 2.14 10.51
CA LYS A 130 4.25 1.30 9.60
C LYS A 130 5.66 1.87 9.42
N ASN A 131 5.79 3.18 9.21
CA ASN A 131 7.09 3.84 9.03
C ASN A 131 7.93 3.81 10.31
N ALA A 132 7.33 4.02 11.48
CA ALA A 132 8.03 3.89 12.76
C ALA A 132 8.55 2.47 12.99
N PHE A 133 7.78 1.44 12.65
CA PHE A 133 8.25 0.05 12.76
C PHE A 133 9.26 -0.35 11.68
N THR A 134 9.15 0.22 10.48
CA THR A 134 10.09 -0.05 9.38
C THR A 134 11.45 0.62 9.61
N HIS A 135 11.47 1.85 10.13
CA HIS A 135 12.68 2.68 10.17
C HIS A 135 13.21 2.96 11.58
N ASN A 136 12.34 2.99 12.59
CA ASN A 136 12.68 3.44 13.94
C ASN A 136 12.43 2.36 15.01
N GLY A 137 12.29 1.09 14.62
CA GLY A 137 12.07 -0.02 15.56
C GLY A 137 10.80 0.12 16.42
N GLY A 138 9.80 0.86 15.94
CA GLY A 138 8.54 1.09 16.66
C GLY A 138 8.50 2.38 17.48
N PHE A 139 9.47 3.29 17.31
CA PHE A 139 9.49 4.57 18.02
C PHE A 139 9.08 5.75 17.13
N SER A 140 8.33 6.70 17.70
CA SER A 140 7.98 7.98 17.09
C SER A 140 8.18 9.09 18.11
N ASN A 141 8.96 10.12 17.76
CA ASN A 141 9.29 11.25 18.65
C ASN A 141 9.84 10.84 20.03
N GLY A 142 10.56 9.71 20.10
CA GLY A 142 11.13 9.19 21.36
C GLY A 142 10.16 8.33 22.19
N GLU A 143 8.91 8.19 21.77
CA GLU A 143 7.92 7.33 22.42
C GLU A 143 7.72 6.04 21.64
N SER A 144 7.54 4.92 22.37
CA SER A 144 7.19 3.65 21.73
C SER A 144 5.75 3.72 21.26
N ILE A 145 5.51 3.35 20.01
CA ILE A 145 4.16 3.12 19.50
C ILE A 145 3.67 1.80 20.08
N ASP A 146 2.54 1.86 20.77
CA ASP A 146 1.83 0.67 21.23
C ASP A 146 0.84 0.21 20.15
N ILE A 147 0.97 -1.04 19.73
CA ILE A 147 0.06 -1.70 18.81
C ILE A 147 -0.58 -2.86 19.55
N THR A 148 -1.90 -2.98 19.47
CA THR A 148 -2.61 -4.11 20.07
C THR A 148 -3.00 -5.13 19.01
N VAL A 149 -3.22 -6.38 19.44
CA VAL A 149 -3.77 -7.42 18.55
C VAL A 149 -5.14 -7.01 18.00
N GLY A 150 -5.98 -6.36 18.82
CA GLY A 150 -7.27 -5.83 18.36
C GLY A 150 -7.13 -4.83 17.23
N TYR A 151 -6.13 -3.94 17.29
CA TYR A 151 -5.83 -3.02 16.19
C TYR A 151 -5.39 -3.75 14.92
N LEU A 152 -4.56 -4.79 15.03
CA LEU A 152 -4.15 -5.61 13.87
C LEU A 152 -5.32 -6.32 13.20
N LEU A 153 -6.30 -6.80 13.98
CA LEU A 153 -7.52 -7.41 13.44
C LEU A 153 -8.35 -6.39 12.65
N VAL A 154 -8.50 -5.18 13.18
CA VAL A 154 -9.17 -4.08 12.46
C VAL A 154 -8.45 -3.78 11.15
N VAL A 155 -7.12 -3.62 11.16
CA VAL A 155 -6.32 -3.40 9.95
C VAL A 155 -6.53 -4.55 8.94
N ALA A 156 -6.55 -5.80 9.40
CA ALA A 156 -6.77 -6.96 8.54
C ALA A 156 -8.14 -6.92 7.85
N GLU A 157 -9.21 -6.61 8.59
CA GLU A 157 -10.58 -6.49 8.05
C GLU A 157 -10.72 -5.33 7.05
N PHE A 158 -9.90 -4.29 7.18
CA PHE A 158 -9.93 -3.15 6.26
C PHE A 158 -9.14 -3.38 4.98
N ILE A 159 -8.10 -4.23 5.01
CA ILE A 159 -7.23 -4.51 3.85
C ILE A 159 -7.66 -5.78 3.10
N TYR A 160 -8.20 -6.78 3.80
CA TYR A 160 -8.66 -8.06 3.22
C TYR A 160 -10.11 -7.97 2.74
#